data_AF-A0A447RBN7-F1
#
_entry.id   AF-A0A447RBN7-F1
#
_cell.length_a   1.000
_cell.length_b   1.000
_cell.length_c   1.000
_cell.angle_alpha   90.00
_cell.angle_beta   90.00
_cell.angle_gamma   90.00
#
_symmetry.space_group_name_H-M   'P 1'
#
loop_
_entity.id
_entity.type
_entity.pdbx_description
1 polymer ?
#
loop_
_entity_poly.entity_id
_entity_poly.type
_entity_poly.pdbx_seq_one_letter_code
_entity_poly.pdbx_strand_id
1 'polypeptide(L)' 'MHSGGKTILLTAGDYRAQIVTVGAGLAGLTYQDRHLVIPHDPAEMPMAHLGKSTYSLA' A
#
# COMPACT_ATOMS: atom_id res chain seq x y z
N MET A 1 -5.56 -11.07 20.06
CA MET A 1 -6.21 -10.07 19.18
C MET A 1 -5.12 -9.15 18.67
N HIS A 2 -4.70 -9.29 17.41
CA HIS A 2 -3.80 -8.32 16.81
C HIS A 2 -4.67 -7.15 16.34
N SER A 3 -4.43 -5.95 16.86
CA SER A 3 -5.10 -4.72 16.41
C SER A 3 -4.71 -4.47 14.96
N GLY A 4 -5.52 -5.01 14.03
CA GLY A 4 -5.27 -4.97 12.59
C GLY A 4 -5.13 -3.54 12.11
N GLY A 5 -4.13 -3.31 11.24
CA GLY A 5 -3.92 -2.01 10.64
C GLY A 5 -5.19 -1.47 9.99
N LYS A 6 -5.43 -0.17 10.13
CA LYS A 6 -6.53 0.50 9.45
C LYS A 6 -6.07 0.93 8.08
N THR A 7 -7.02 1.06 7.16
CA THR A 7 -6.78 1.64 5.85
C THR A 7 -7.38 3.04 5.82
N ILE A 8 -6.61 4.01 5.34
CA ILE A 8 -7.03 5.41 5.13
C ILE A 8 -7.07 5.65 3.63
N LEU A 9 -8.19 6.16 3.13
CA LEU A 9 -8.33 6.60 1.75
C LEU A 9 -8.19 8.12 1.68
N LEU A 10 -7.29 8.62 0.84
CA LEU A 10 -7.09 10.03 0.56
C LEU A 10 -7.36 10.33 -0.92
N THR A 11 -7.92 11.50 -1.18
CA THR A 11 -8.14 12.02 -2.53
C THR A 11 -7.67 13.47 -2.60
N ALA A 12 -6.90 13.81 -3.63
CA ALA A 12 -6.36 15.16 -3.84
C ALA A 12 -6.25 15.44 -5.34
N GLY A 13 -7.18 16.23 -5.88
CA GLY A 13 -7.33 16.36 -7.33
C GLY A 13 -7.57 15.00 -7.97
N ASP A 14 -6.77 14.67 -8.99
CA ASP A 14 -6.84 13.40 -9.72
C ASP A 14 -6.10 12.25 -9.02
N TYR A 15 -5.50 12.50 -7.85
CA TYR A 15 -4.82 11.48 -7.07
C TYR A 15 -5.77 10.77 -6.11
N ARG A 16 -5.63 9.45 -6.03
CA ARG A 16 -6.25 8.62 -4.99
C ARG A 16 -5.19 7.74 -4.34
N ALA A 17 -5.05 7.84 -3.03
CA ALA A 17 -4.08 7.07 -2.26
C ALA A 17 -4.80 6.22 -1.22
N GLN A 18 -4.33 4.99 -1.02
CA GLN A 18 -4.77 4.08 0.01
C GLN A 18 -3.58 3.78 0.92
N ILE A 19 -3.66 4.20 2.18
CA ILE A 19 -2.58 4.12 3.16
C ILE A 19 -2.94 3.09 4.22
N VAL A 20 -2.03 2.19 4.55
CA VAL A 20 -2.14 1.31 5.71
C VAL A 20 -1.47 1.95 6.92
N THR A 21 -2.14 1.94 8.07
CA THR A 21 -1.60 2.56 9.29
C THR A 21 -0.49 1.72 9.92
N VAL A 22 -0.45 0.41 9.65
CA VAL A 22 0.68 -0.44 10.05
C VAL A 22 1.83 -0.20 9.07
N GLY A 23 2.99 0.21 9.59
CA GLY A 23 4.17 0.53 8.78
C GLY A 23 4.06 1.81 7.94
N ALA A 24 2.96 2.57 8.05
CA ALA A 24 2.69 3.77 7.25
C ALA A 24 2.86 3.56 5.72
N GLY A 25 2.54 2.34 5.25
CA GLY A 25 2.71 1.93 3.87
C GLY A 25 1.63 2.45 2.93
N LEU A 26 1.95 2.53 1.64
CA LEU A 26 0.97 2.73 0.58
C LEU A 26 0.48 1.38 0.07
N ALA A 27 -0.81 1.09 0.25
CA ALA A 27 -1.49 -0.05 -0.37
C ALA A 27 -1.85 0.20 -1.82
N GLY A 28 -2.06 1.47 -2.19
CA GLY A 28 -2.32 1.85 -3.57
C GLY A 28 -2.16 3.35 -3.78
N LEU A 29 -1.81 3.73 -5.00
CA LEU A 29 -1.76 5.11 -5.46
C LEU A 29 -2.12 5.14 -6.94
N THR A 30 -3.14 5.92 -7.29
CA THR A 30 -3.53 6.18 -8.67
C THR A 30 -3.52 7.66 -8.99
N TYR A 31 -3.25 7.97 -10.26
CA TYR A 31 -3.44 9.29 -10.87
C TYR A 31 -4.20 9.09 -12.18
N GLN A 32 -5.37 9.71 -12.32
CA GLN A 32 -6.23 9.54 -13.50
C GLN A 32 -6.44 8.05 -13.85
N ASP A 33 -6.80 7.26 -12.84
CA ASP A 33 -7.03 5.81 -12.91
C ASP A 33 -5.83 4.94 -13.30
N ARG A 34 -4.62 5.52 -13.38
CA ARG A 34 -3.38 4.77 -13.60
C ARG A 34 -2.66 4.49 -12.30
N HIS A 35 -2.31 3.23 -12.08
CA HIS A 35 -1.52 2.82 -10.92
C HIS A 35 -0.09 3.38 -11.01
N LEU A 36 0.34 4.09 -9.97
CA LEU A 36 1.71 4.63 -9.82
C LEU A 36 2.59 3.74 -8.93
N VAL A 37 1.97 2.81 -8.22
CA VAL A 37 2.63 1.78 -7.39
C VAL A 37 2.02 0.42 -7.69
N ILE A 38 2.72 -0.65 -7.37
CA ILE A 38 2.14 -2.00 -7.38
C ILE A 38 1.12 -2.07 -6.23
N PRO A 39 -0.19 -2.19 -6.50
CA PRO A 39 -1.17 -2.27 -5.44
C PRO A 39 -1.05 -3.61 -4.71
N HIS A 40 -1.35 -3.62 -3.42
CA HIS A 40 -1.51 -4.85 -2.63
C HIS A 40 -2.79 -4.77 -1.81
N ASP A 41 -3.31 -5.92 -1.40
CA ASP A 41 -4.45 -5.98 -0.49
C ASP A 41 -4.01 -5.53 0.92
N PRO A 42 -4.59 -4.47 1.49
CA PRO A 42 -4.30 -4.04 2.87
C PRO A 42 -4.53 -5.11 3.94
N ALA A 43 -5.42 -6.08 3.67
CA ALA A 43 -5.72 -7.18 4.57
C ALA A 43 -4.64 -8.28 4.50
N GLU A 44 -3.89 -8.34 3.40
CA GLU A 44 -2.75 -9.22 3.27
C GLU A 44 -1.52 -8.55 3.89
N MET A 45 -0.93 -9.15 4.93
CA MET A 45 0.37 -8.68 5.41
C MET A 45 1.36 -8.75 4.25
N PRO A 46 1.98 -7.62 3.84
CA PRO A 46 2.97 -7.66 2.77
C PRO A 46 4.08 -8.61 3.20
N MET A 47 4.40 -9.61 2.38
CA MET A 47 5.48 -10.59 2.61
C MET A 47 6.83 -9.92 2.93
N ALA A 48 7.01 -8.64 2.56
CA ALA A 48 8.15 -7.80 2.94
C ALA A 48 8.35 -7.62 4.46
N HIS A 49 7.32 -7.88 5.29
CA HIS A 49 7.44 -7.89 6.76
C HIS A 49 7.99 -9.22 7.32
N LEU A 50 8.17 -10.26 6.48
CA LEU A 50 8.80 -11.53 6.86
C LEU A 50 10.30 -11.61 6.51
N GLY A 51 10.84 -10.58 5.86
CA GLY A 51 12.27 -10.49 5.52
C GLY A 51 12.45 -9.61 4.31
N LYS A 52 13.38 -8.64 4.39
CA LYS A 52 13.78 -7.76 3.28
C LYS A 52 13.83 -8.53 1.96
N SER A 53 12.91 -8.24 1.05
CA SER A 53 12.97 -8.71 -0.33
C SER A 53 12.91 -7.50 -1.24
N THR A 54 14.06 -6.84 -1.41
CA THR A 54 14.32 -5.94 -2.53
C THR A 54 14.36 -6.77 -3.81
N TYR A 55 13.27 -6.78 -4.58
CA TYR A 55 13.32 -7.28 -5.95
C TYR A 55 13.94 -6.21 -6.86
N SER A 56 15.20 -6.41 -7.22
CA SER A 56 15.83 -5.78 -8.38
C SER A 56 15.53 -6.65 -9.59
N LEU A 57 14.83 -6.11 -10.60
CA LEU A 57 14.67 -6.76 -11.90
C LEU A 57 16.02 -6.73 -12.62
N ALA A 58 16.50 -7.91 -13.01
CA ALA A 58 17.49 -8.12 -14.07
C ALA A 58 16.79 -8.87 -15.21
#